data_AF-A0A8C9L6P0-F1
#
_entry.id   AF-A0A8C9L6P0-F1
#
_cell.length_a   1.000
_cell.length_b   1.000
_cell.length_c   1.000
_cell.angle_alpha   90.00
_cell.angle_beta   90.00
_cell.angle_gamma   90.00
#
_symmetry.space_group_name_H-M   'P 1'
#
loop_
_entity.id
_entity.type
_entity.pdbx_description
1 polymer ?
#
loop_
_entity_poly.entity_id
_entity_poly.type
_entity_poly.pdbx_seq_one_letter_code
_entity_poly.pdbx_strand_id
1 'polypeptide(L)'
;MFFLTQVTHYKQYPPNTSKVYSYFECREKKTENSKLRKVKYEETVFYGLQYILNKYLKGKVVTKEKIKEAKEVYREHFQDDVFNEKGWNYILEVKFYENNTR
;
A
#
# COMPACT_ATOMS: atom_id res chain seq x y z
N MET A 1 5.69 2.24 14.63
CA MET A 1 4.28 2.70 14.65
C MET A 1 4.11 3.81 13.61
N PHE A 2 4.01 3.48 12.32
CA PHE A 2 3.92 4.48 11.22
C PHE A 2 3.05 4.05 10.01
N PHE A 3 2.41 2.88 10.04
CA PHE A 3 1.69 2.32 8.89
C PHE A 3 0.15 2.48 8.94
N LEU A 4 -0.38 3.13 9.97
CA LEU A 4 -1.81 3.12 10.25
C LEU A 4 -2.58 4.21 9.48
N THR A 5 -1.96 5.35 9.20
CA THR A 5 -2.62 6.47 8.51
C THR A 5 -3.08 6.12 7.09
N GLN A 6 -2.39 5.19 6.41
CA GLN A 6 -2.76 4.75 5.06
C GLN A 6 -4.18 4.19 4.97
N VAL A 7 -4.72 3.65 6.07
CA VAL A 7 -6.08 3.10 6.14
C VAL A 7 -7.14 4.18 5.93
N THR A 8 -6.87 5.42 6.33
CA THR A 8 -7.82 6.54 6.24
C THR A 8 -7.64 7.39 4.97
N HIS A 9 -6.53 7.23 4.23
CA HIS A 9 -6.20 8.06 3.07
C HIS A 9 -7.23 7.99 1.94
N TYR A 10 -8.03 6.92 1.84
CA TYR A 10 -9.08 6.83 0.82
C TYR A 10 -10.13 7.95 0.92
N LYS A 11 -10.33 8.53 2.12
CA LYS A 11 -11.21 9.69 2.36
C LYS A 11 -10.54 11.04 2.05
N GLN A 12 -9.22 11.06 1.85
CA GLN A 12 -8.43 12.29 1.73
C GLN A 12 -8.11 12.65 0.28
N TYR A 13 -8.33 11.74 -0.68
CA TYR A 13 -8.20 12.05 -2.09
C TYR A 13 -9.27 13.06 -2.54
N PRO A 14 -8.96 13.94 -3.50
CA PRO A 14 -9.96 14.82 -4.10
C PRO A 14 -11.18 14.03 -4.61
N PRO A 15 -12.41 14.55 -4.47
CA PRO A 15 -13.59 13.91 -5.03
C PRO A 15 -13.43 13.60 -6.51
N ASN A 16 -14.02 12.48 -6.97
CA ASN A 16 -13.94 11.99 -8.36
C ASN A 16 -12.55 11.55 -8.84
N THR A 17 -11.58 11.35 -7.93
CA THR A 17 -10.29 10.74 -8.28
C THR A 17 -10.48 9.29 -8.74
N SER A 18 -10.12 9.00 -9.99
CA SER A 18 -10.22 7.65 -10.59
C SER A 18 -8.87 6.97 -10.81
N LYS A 19 -7.76 7.73 -10.79
CA LYS A 19 -6.41 7.21 -11.00
C LYS A 19 -5.42 7.87 -10.05
N VAL A 20 -4.57 7.05 -9.44
CA VAL A 20 -3.41 7.46 -8.65
C VAL A 20 -2.18 6.79 -9.26
N TYR A 21 -1.14 7.57 -9.54
CA TYR A 21 0.15 7.08 -10.06
C TYR A 21 1.26 7.40 -9.05
N SER A 22 2.20 6.48 -8.86
CA SER A 22 3.31 6.62 -7.92
C SER A 22 4.55 5.92 -8.45
N TYR A 23 5.73 6.40 -8.06
CA TYR A 23 7.03 5.84 -8.44
C TYR A 23 7.95 5.72 -7.22
N PHE A 24 8.96 4.86 -7.31
CA PHE A 24 9.95 4.64 -6.25
C PHE A 24 11.34 5.04 -6.74
N GLU A 25 12.09 5.75 -5.90
CA GLU A 25 13.45 6.19 -6.20
C GLU A 25 14.32 6.23 -4.92
N CYS A 26 15.62 6.02 -5.08
CA CYS A 26 16.61 6.30 -4.05
C CYS A 26 17.09 7.76 -4.20
N ARG A 27 16.37 8.70 -3.58
CA ARG A 27 16.64 10.15 -3.72
C ARG A 27 18.06 10.53 -3.31
N GLU A 28 18.70 11.37 -4.12
CA GLU A 28 19.94 12.03 -3.77
C GLU A 28 19.71 13.03 -2.61
N LYS A 29 20.61 13.05 -1.61
CA LYS A 29 20.63 14.15 -0.63
C LYS A 29 21.61 15.21 -1.11
N LYS A 30 21.09 16.28 -1.72
CA LYS A 30 21.87 17.51 -1.91
C LYS A 30 22.11 18.16 -0.54
N THR A 31 23.30 17.99 0.02
CA THR A 31 23.76 18.84 1.11
C THR A 31 24.28 20.14 0.50
N GLU A 32 23.52 21.23 0.65
CA GLU A 32 24.03 22.57 0.35
C GLU A 32 25.26 22.86 1.22
N ASN A 33 26.33 23.32 0.57
CA ASN A 33 27.51 24.03 1.08
C ASN A 33 28.35 23.41 2.23
N SER A 34 28.06 22.20 2.69
CA SER A 34 28.89 21.51 3.70
C SER A 34 29.80 20.46 3.07
N LYS A 35 31.11 20.63 3.24
CA LYS A 35 32.24 19.85 2.71
C LYS A 35 32.31 18.36 3.12
N LEU A 36 31.21 17.72 3.53
CA LEU A 36 31.16 16.27 3.72
C LEU A 36 29.89 15.69 3.07
N ARG A 37 30.07 14.93 1.98
CA ARG A 37 28.98 14.17 1.34
C ARG A 37 28.31 13.26 2.39
N LYS A 38 27.03 13.51 2.66
CA LYS A 38 26.22 12.73 3.62
C LYS A 38 25.73 11.40 3.02
N VAL A 39 25.80 11.24 1.69
CA VAL A 39 25.46 10.00 0.97
C VAL A 39 26.75 9.30 0.57
N LYS A 40 26.92 8.09 1.09
CA LYS A 40 28.14 7.27 0.89
C LYS A 40 28.11 6.46 -0.41
N TYR A 41 26.95 6.30 -1.03
CA TYR A 41 26.73 5.43 -2.18
C TYR A 41 26.18 6.24 -3.36
N GLU A 42 26.91 6.25 -4.47
CA GLU A 42 26.57 6.99 -5.70
C GLU A 42 25.52 6.25 -6.54
N GLU A 43 25.41 4.92 -6.39
CA GLU A 43 24.49 4.06 -7.11
C GLU A 43 23.83 3.03 -6.18
N THR A 44 22.67 2.52 -6.61
CA THR A 44 21.91 1.50 -5.88
C THR A 44 21.46 0.39 -6.83
N VAL A 45 21.76 -0.85 -6.48
CA VAL A 45 21.27 -2.02 -7.23
C VAL A 45 19.80 -2.23 -6.93
N PHE A 46 18.97 -2.24 -7.99
CA PHE A 46 17.56 -2.59 -7.86
C PHE A 46 17.37 -4.10 -7.88
N TYR A 47 17.10 -4.69 -6.72
CA TYR A 47 16.86 -6.12 -6.57
C TYR A 47 15.80 -6.39 -5.49
N GLY A 48 15.04 -7.48 -5.64
CA GLY A 48 14.07 -7.97 -4.64
C GLY A 48 12.60 -7.71 -4.95
N LEU A 49 12.26 -6.88 -5.94
CA LEU A 49 10.85 -6.63 -6.30
C LEU A 49 10.11 -7.92 -6.67
N GLN A 50 10.73 -8.81 -7.46
CA GLN A 50 10.12 -10.08 -7.86
C GLN A 50 9.73 -10.96 -6.66
N TYR A 51 10.53 -10.95 -5.58
CA TYR A 51 10.20 -11.68 -4.36
C TYR A 51 8.95 -11.10 -3.69
N ILE A 52 8.88 -9.78 -3.55
CA ILE A 52 7.73 -9.09 -2.94
C ILE A 52 6.45 -9.37 -3.74
N LEU A 53 6.52 -9.27 -5.06
CA LEU A 53 5.39 -9.54 -5.95
C LEU A 53 4.86 -10.97 -5.73
N ASN A 54 5.74 -11.97 -5.76
CA ASN A 54 5.35 -13.37 -5.67
C ASN A 54 4.86 -13.77 -4.27
N LYS A 55 5.51 -13.27 -3.21
CA LYS A 55 5.21 -13.68 -1.85
C LYS A 55 3.97 -13.01 -1.27
N TYR A 56 3.73 -11.73 -1.61
CA TYR A 56 2.74 -10.91 -0.90
C TYR A 56 1.62 -10.35 -1.77
N LEU A 57 1.83 -10.20 -3.08
CA LEU A 57 0.90 -9.45 -3.95
C LEU A 57 0.22 -10.31 -5.03
N LYS A 58 0.78 -11.48 -5.37
CA LYS A 58 0.25 -12.39 -6.38
C LYS A 58 -0.89 -13.25 -5.84
N GLY A 59 -1.91 -13.50 -6.68
CA GLY A 59 -2.97 -14.46 -6.41
C GLY A 59 -4.07 -13.92 -5.49
N LYS A 60 -4.79 -14.83 -4.81
CA LYS A 60 -5.89 -14.47 -3.90
C LYS A 60 -5.35 -14.03 -2.54
N VAL A 61 -4.98 -12.76 -2.44
CA VAL A 61 -4.43 -12.17 -1.21
C VAL A 61 -5.50 -11.60 -0.26
N VAL A 62 -6.69 -11.31 -0.79
CA VAL A 62 -7.87 -10.81 -0.04
C VAL A 62 -8.85 -11.96 0.21
N THR A 63 -9.34 -12.10 1.44
CA THR A 63 -10.38 -13.05 1.83
C THR A 63 -11.37 -12.41 2.80
N LYS A 64 -12.58 -12.97 2.96
CA LYS A 64 -13.61 -12.41 3.86
C LYS A 64 -13.12 -12.38 5.32
N GLU A 65 -12.40 -13.41 5.72
CA GLU A 65 -11.85 -13.57 7.07
C GLU A 65 -10.83 -12.46 7.35
N LYS A 66 -9.93 -12.19 6.41
CA LYS A 66 -8.94 -11.11 6.52
C LYS A 66 -9.58 -9.73 6.56
N ILE A 67 -10.66 -9.51 5.80
CA ILE A 67 -11.40 -8.23 5.83
C ILE A 67 -12.04 -8.03 7.21
N LYS A 68 -12.68 -9.07 7.75
CA LYS A 68 -13.30 -9.03 9.08
C LYS A 68 -12.26 -8.78 10.18
N GLU A 69 -11.18 -9.56 10.19
CA GLU A 69 -10.08 -9.40 11.15
C GLU A 69 -9.48 -7.98 11.08
N ALA A 70 -9.18 -7.50 9.87
CA ALA A 70 -8.65 -6.15 9.69
C ALA A 70 -9.61 -5.07 10.23
N LYS A 71 -10.92 -5.21 9.97
CA LYS A 71 -11.92 -4.28 10.49
C LYS A 71 -11.92 -4.24 12.02
N GLU A 72 -11.88 -5.40 12.67
CA GLU A 72 -11.86 -5.50 14.13
C GLU A 72 -10.60 -4.86 14.71
N VAL A 73 -9.42 -5.19 14.17
CA VAL A 73 -8.13 -4.63 14.59
C VAL A 73 -8.09 -3.11 14.41
N TYR A 74 -8.54 -2.60 13.27
CA TYR A 74 -8.52 -1.16 13.02
C TYR A 74 -9.55 -0.41 13.86
N ARG A 75 -10.73 -0.98 14.09
CA ARG A 75 -11.72 -0.38 15.00
C ARG A 75 -11.17 -0.24 16.41
N GLU A 76 -10.51 -1.27 16.93
CA GLU A 76 -9.86 -1.19 18.25
C GLU A 76 -8.69 -0.22 18.26
N HIS A 77 -7.90 -0.17 17.18
CA HIS A 77 -6.76 0.71 17.09
C HIS A 77 -7.14 2.21 17.02
N PHE A 78 -8.13 2.54 16.20
CA PHE A 78 -8.56 3.92 15.97
C PHE A 78 -9.69 4.38 16.90
N GLN A 79 -10.34 3.44 17.59
CA GLN A 79 -11.58 3.67 18.34
C GLN A 79 -12.68 4.29 17.45
N ASP A 80 -12.63 4.03 16.14
CA ASP A 80 -13.52 4.57 15.11
C ASP A 80 -13.61 3.61 13.91
N ASP A 81 -14.70 3.66 13.15
CA ASP A 81 -14.94 2.82 11.96
C ASP A 81 -14.42 3.49 10.68
N VAL A 82 -13.09 3.61 10.60
CA VAL A 82 -12.39 4.28 9.49
C VAL A 82 -11.94 3.32 8.39
N PHE A 83 -12.14 2.02 8.55
CA PHE A 83 -11.67 1.01 7.61
C PHE A 83 -12.51 0.99 6.32
N ASN A 84 -11.86 0.98 5.16
CA ASN A 84 -12.54 0.91 3.87
C ASN A 84 -13.05 -0.51 3.52
N GLU A 85 -13.94 -1.05 4.33
CA GLU A 85 -14.50 -2.39 4.16
C GLU A 85 -15.16 -2.58 2.78
N LYS A 86 -15.88 -1.56 2.31
CA LYS A 86 -16.55 -1.58 0.99
C LYS A 86 -15.55 -1.72 -0.15
N GLY A 87 -14.46 -0.97 -0.13
CA GLY A 87 -13.41 -1.05 -1.14
C GLY A 87 -12.72 -2.41 -1.17
N TRP A 88 -12.46 -3.01 -0.01
CA TRP A 88 -11.86 -4.35 0.07
C TRP A 88 -12.81 -5.47 -0.41
N ASN A 89 -14.10 -5.38 -0.08
CA ASN A 89 -15.11 -6.32 -0.59
C ASN A 89 -15.26 -6.23 -2.12
N TYR A 90 -15.22 -5.03 -2.70
CA TYR A 90 -15.23 -4.86 -4.15
C TYR A 90 -14.08 -5.60 -4.84
N ILE A 91 -12.85 -5.51 -4.30
CA ILE A 91 -11.69 -6.23 -4.84
C ILE A 91 -11.90 -7.74 -4.78
N LEU A 92 -12.44 -8.25 -3.66
CA LEU A 92 -12.72 -9.67 -3.48
C LEU A 92 -13.74 -10.20 -4.50
N GLU A 93 -14.82 -9.45 -4.72
CA GLU A 93 -15.90 -9.81 -5.64
C GLU A 93 -15.44 -9.79 -7.10
N VAL A 94 -14.81 -8.69 -7.56
CA VAL A 94 -14.34 -8.57 -8.94
C VAL A 94 -13.36 -9.70 -9.29
N LYS A 95 -12.43 -10.01 -8.39
CA LYS A 95 -11.49 -11.11 -8.59
C LYS A 95 -12.13 -12.48 -8.53
N PHE A 96 -13.25 -12.64 -7.81
CA PHE A 96 -14.01 -13.89 -7.83
C PHE A 96 -14.65 -14.13 -9.21
N TYR A 97 -15.23 -13.10 -9.83
CA TYR A 97 -15.83 -13.22 -11.16
C TYR A 97 -14.80 -13.52 -12.25
N GLU A 98 -13.66 -12.83 -12.27
CA GLU A 98 -12.59 -13.07 -13.25
C GLU A 98 -12.03 -14.50 -13.22
N ASN A 99 -12.02 -15.15 -12.05
CA ASN A 99 -11.52 -16.52 -11.90
C ASN A 99 -12.57 -17.59 -12.24
N ASN A 100 -13.86 -17.26 -12.25
CA ASN A 100 -14.96 -18.18 -12.61
C ASN A 100 -15.37 -18.08 -14.09
N THR A 101 -14.89 -17.08 -14.83
CA THR A 101 -15.15 -16.90 -16.27
C THR A 101 -13.98 -17.31 -17.16
N ARG A 102 -12.94 -17.91 -16.59
CA ARG A 102 -11.83 -18.58 -17.28
C ARG A 102 -11.82 -20.06 -16.91
#